data_AF-A0A507EGC7-F1
#
_entry.id   AF-A0A507EGC7-F1
#
_cell.length_a   1.000
_cell.length_b   1.000
_cell.length_c   1.000
_cell.angle_alpha   90.00
_cell.angle_beta   90.00
_cell.angle_gamma   90.00
#
_symmetry.space_group_name_H-M   'P 1'
#
loop_
_entity.id
_entity.type
_entity.pdbx_description
1 polymer ?
#
loop_
_entity_poly.entity_id
_entity_poly.type
_entity_poly.pdbx_seq_one_letter_code
_entity_poly.pdbx_strand_id
1 'polypeptide(L)'
;MSQHAFSTRLPPTANNPATHKKIAMAANVNNQPLVIFDEFSKLRILDPQQFEASEQLKEECKDFTQRTSTFNEIIQMFMKMMEEKAGQIELEKLKAIGLRNRAEHEADQRKKKYAQLQALIKERQEELDRLTLQADSLQKVQQEQVSLIDSMSSK
;
A
#
# COMPACT_ATOMS: atom_id res chain seq x y z
N MET A 1 7.91 9.91 -19.55
CA MET A 1 7.09 9.14 -20.51
C MET A 1 8.00 8.18 -21.25
N SER A 2 7.97 6.90 -20.91
CA SER A 2 8.58 5.85 -21.73
C SER A 2 7.71 4.61 -21.57
N GLN A 3 6.88 4.34 -22.58
CA GLN A 3 6.01 3.19 -22.63
C GLN A 3 6.84 2.01 -23.12
N HIS A 4 7.16 1.06 -22.24
CA HIS A 4 7.65 -0.24 -22.67
C HIS A 4 6.46 -1.10 -23.08
N ALA A 5 6.14 -1.07 -24.38
CA ALA A 5 5.19 -1.98 -24.99
C ALA A 5 5.77 -3.40 -25.02
N PHE A 6 5.15 -4.29 -24.27
CA PHE A 6 5.43 -5.72 -24.28
C PHE A 6 4.90 -6.29 -25.60
N SER A 7 5.82 -6.56 -26.54
CA SER A 7 5.52 -7.14 -27.84
C SER A 7 5.28 -8.65 -27.71
N THR A 8 4.03 -9.08 -27.58
CA THR A 8 3.63 -10.49 -27.69
C THR A 8 3.73 -10.94 -29.15
N ARG A 9 4.88 -11.51 -29.52
CA ARG A 9 5.09 -12.14 -30.83
C ARG A 9 4.34 -13.47 -30.85
N LEU A 10 3.24 -13.54 -31.59
CA LEU A 10 2.54 -14.79 -31.90
C LEU A 10 3.48 -15.74 -32.68
N PRO A 11 3.46 -17.06 -32.41
CA PRO A 11 4.24 -18.02 -33.17
C PRO A 11 3.70 -18.18 -34.60
N PRO A 12 4.59 -18.49 -35.58
CA PRO A 12 4.23 -18.58 -36.99
C PRO A 12 3.28 -19.75 -37.25
N THR A 13 2.25 -19.47 -38.05
CA THR A 13 1.28 -20.45 -38.53
C THR A 13 2.00 -21.44 -39.45
N ALA A 14 2.22 -22.65 -38.95
CA ALA A 14 2.72 -23.76 -39.74
C ALA A 14 1.61 -24.24 -40.69
N ASN A 15 1.80 -23.88 -41.95
CA ASN A 15 1.09 -24.37 -43.12
C ASN A 15 1.35 -25.88 -43.25
N ASN A 16 0.31 -26.73 -43.14
CA ASN A 16 0.39 -28.13 -43.58
C ASN A 16 -0.96 -28.53 -44.21
N PRO A 17 -0.95 -29.23 -45.36
CA PRO A 17 -2.13 -29.35 -46.21
C PRO A 17 -3.04 -30.48 -45.74
N ALA A 18 -4.34 -30.27 -45.95
CA ALA A 18 -5.35 -31.28 -46.22
C ALA A 18 -5.22 -32.63 -45.48
N THR A 19 -5.82 -32.72 -44.31
CA THR A 19 -6.47 -33.97 -43.86
C THR A 19 -7.85 -33.63 -43.29
N HIS A 20 -8.76 -33.24 -44.20
CA HIS A 20 -10.19 -33.37 -43.93
C HIS A 20 -10.51 -34.86 -43.76
N LYS A 21 -10.35 -35.39 -42.55
CA LYS A 21 -11.09 -36.60 -42.18
C LYS A 21 -12.52 -36.15 -41.92
N LYS A 22 -13.31 -36.13 -43.00
CA LYS A 22 -14.77 -36.02 -42.97
C LYS A 22 -15.26 -36.91 -41.82
N ILE A 23 -15.84 -36.30 -40.79
CA ILE A 23 -16.79 -37.00 -39.93
C ILE A 23 -18.00 -37.21 -40.83
N ALA A 24 -17.95 -38.28 -41.62
CA ALA A 24 -19.15 -38.80 -42.22
C ALA A 24 -20.01 -39.28 -41.05
N MET A 25 -21.16 -38.63 -40.83
CA MET A 25 -22.33 -39.32 -40.33
C MET A 25 -22.68 -40.39 -41.37
N ALA A 26 -21.93 -41.50 -41.33
CA ALA A 26 -22.35 -42.75 -41.93
C ALA A 26 -23.25 -43.40 -40.88
N ALA A 27 -24.55 -43.41 -41.16
CA ALA A 27 -25.45 -44.35 -40.53
C ALA A 27 -24.86 -45.76 -40.75
N ASN A 28 -24.25 -46.33 -39.71
CA ASN A 28 -23.88 -47.75 -39.69
C ASN A 28 -24.85 -48.48 -38.76
N VAL A 29 -25.93 -48.93 -39.37
CA VAL A 29 -26.82 -49.97 -38.87
C VAL A 29 -26.06 -51.28 -38.98
N ASN A 30 -25.25 -51.66 -37.98
CA ASN A 30 -24.73 -53.03 -37.83
C ASN A 30 -24.23 -53.31 -36.39
N ASN A 31 -25.13 -53.88 -35.58
CA ASN A 31 -24.87 -55.04 -34.73
C ASN A 31 -23.68 -55.02 -33.73
N GLN A 32 -23.57 -53.97 -32.92
CA GLN A 32 -23.04 -54.13 -31.56
C GLN A 32 -24.21 -54.61 -30.69
N PRO A 33 -24.07 -55.64 -29.83
CA PRO A 33 -25.11 -55.93 -28.86
C PRO A 33 -25.36 -54.65 -28.05
N LEU A 34 -26.60 -54.14 -28.08
CA LEU A 34 -27.06 -53.03 -27.23
C LEU A 34 -26.72 -53.28 -25.74
N VAL A 35 -26.53 -54.55 -25.42
CA VAL A 35 -26.20 -55.12 -24.13
C VAL A 35 -25.19 -56.25 -24.36
N ILE A 36 -23.99 -56.10 -23.81
CA ILE A 36 -22.91 -57.09 -23.78
C ILE A 36 -22.88 -57.71 -22.38
N PHE A 37 -22.69 -59.03 -22.28
CA PHE A 37 -22.44 -59.69 -21.01
C PHE A 37 -20.95 -59.65 -20.70
N ASP A 38 -20.61 -59.12 -19.53
CA ASP A 38 -19.26 -59.15 -18.96
C ASP A 38 -18.88 -60.60 -18.54
N GLU A 39 -17.58 -60.86 -18.30
CA GLU A 39 -17.03 -62.15 -17.84
C GLU A 39 -17.66 -62.62 -16.51
N PHE A 40 -18.30 -61.70 -15.78
CA PHE A 40 -19.06 -61.95 -14.56
C PHE A 40 -20.58 -62.02 -14.76
N SER A 41 -21.05 -62.25 -16.00
CA SER A 41 -22.48 -62.33 -16.39
C SER A 41 -23.30 -61.08 -16.06
N LYS A 42 -22.67 -59.90 -15.98
CA LYS A 42 -23.38 -58.62 -15.78
C LYS A 42 -23.72 -58.00 -17.13
N LEU A 43 -24.96 -57.52 -17.26
CA LEU A 43 -25.41 -56.69 -18.38
C LEU A 43 -24.61 -55.38 -18.40
N ARG A 44 -23.90 -55.08 -19.49
CA ARG A 44 -23.22 -53.80 -19.72
C ARG A 44 -23.54 -53.25 -21.10
N ILE A 45 -23.65 -51.94 -21.21
CA ILE A 45 -23.91 -51.23 -22.47
C ILE A 45 -22.58 -50.80 -23.13
N LEU A 46 -21.52 -50.65 -22.33
CA LEU A 46 -20.16 -50.30 -22.76
C LEU A 46 -19.23 -51.52 -22.63
N ASP A 47 -18.29 -51.62 -23.57
CA ASP A 47 -17.15 -52.54 -23.52
C ASP A 47 -16.38 -52.38 -22.19
N PRO A 48 -16.08 -53.47 -21.44
CA PRO A 48 -15.36 -53.42 -20.17
C PRO A 48 -14.10 -52.54 -20.18
N GLN A 49 -13.31 -52.55 -21.25
CA GLN A 49 -12.10 -51.72 -21.38
C GLN A 49 -12.42 -50.22 -21.46
N GLN A 50 -13.49 -49.85 -22.18
CA GLN A 50 -13.92 -48.46 -22.32
C GLN A 50 -14.57 -47.94 -21.03
N PHE A 51 -15.25 -48.82 -20.29
CA PHE A 51 -15.79 -48.51 -18.96
C PHE A 51 -14.68 -48.25 -17.95
N GLU A 52 -13.65 -49.11 -17.89
CA GLU A 52 -12.52 -48.95 -16.97
C GLU A 52 -11.72 -47.66 -17.27
N ALA A 53 -11.44 -47.38 -18.55
CA ALA A 53 -10.79 -46.13 -18.95
C ALA A 53 -11.62 -44.88 -18.59
N SER A 54 -12.96 -44.97 -18.67
CA SER A 54 -13.85 -43.86 -18.29
C SER A 54 -13.88 -43.63 -16.77
N GLU A 55 -13.84 -44.69 -15.96
CA GLU A 55 -13.74 -44.57 -14.49
C GLU A 55 -12.36 -44.04 -14.06
N GLN A 56 -11.27 -44.47 -14.70
CA GLN A 56 -9.93 -43.91 -14.45
C GLN A 56 -9.88 -42.41 -14.77
N LEU A 57 -10.38 -42.00 -15.93
CA LEU A 57 -10.45 -40.59 -16.32
C LEU A 57 -11.28 -39.76 -15.33
N LYS A 58 -12.38 -40.31 -14.83
CA LYS A 58 -13.24 -39.67 -13.84
C LYS A 58 -12.51 -39.44 -12.51
N GLU A 59 -11.76 -40.42 -12.02
CA GLU A 59 -10.93 -40.24 -10.80
C GLU A 59 -9.80 -39.23 -11.04
N GLU A 60 -9.14 -39.25 -12.20
CA GLU A 60 -8.12 -38.25 -12.54
C GLU A 60 -8.70 -36.83 -12.62
N CYS A 61 -9.89 -36.66 -13.20
CA CYS A 61 -10.58 -35.37 -13.24
C CYS A 61 -10.94 -34.88 -11.83
N LYS A 62 -11.33 -35.78 -10.94
CA LYS A 62 -11.64 -35.46 -9.54
C LYS A 62 -10.38 -35.02 -8.79
N ASP A 63 -9.29 -35.75 -8.94
CA ASP A 63 -7.99 -35.39 -8.37
C ASP A 63 -7.49 -34.03 -8.88
N PHE A 64 -7.62 -33.78 -10.19
CA PHE A 64 -7.26 -32.51 -10.80
C PHE A 64 -8.09 -31.35 -10.24
N THR A 65 -9.40 -31.56 -10.08
CA THR A 65 -10.31 -30.57 -9.50
C THR A 65 -9.94 -30.28 -8.05
N GLN A 66 -9.62 -31.32 -7.26
CA GLN A 66 -9.20 -31.17 -5.88
C GLN A 66 -7.88 -30.39 -5.76
N ARG A 67 -6.87 -30.72 -6.58
CA ARG A 67 -5.59 -29.99 -6.62
C ARG A 67 -5.78 -28.52 -6.99
N THR A 68 -6.68 -28.25 -7.94
CA THR A 68 -7.01 -26.88 -8.36
C THR A 68 -7.73 -26.12 -7.22
N SER A 69 -8.59 -26.78 -6.46
CA SER A 69 -9.22 -26.19 -5.27
C SER A 69 -8.18 -25.81 -4.22
N THR A 70 -7.29 -26.73 -3.86
CA THR A 70 -6.22 -26.47 -2.87
C THR A 70 -5.29 -25.36 -3.35
N PHE A 71 -4.95 -25.31 -4.64
CA PHE A 71 -4.14 -24.24 -5.20
C PHE A 71 -4.81 -22.87 -5.07
N ASN A 72 -6.13 -22.79 -5.34
CA ASN A 72 -6.89 -21.56 -5.15
C ASN A 72 -6.92 -21.12 -3.68
N GLU A 73 -7.06 -22.05 -2.74
CA GLU A 73 -7.01 -21.76 -1.30
C GLU A 73 -5.66 -21.15 -0.89
N ILE A 74 -4.55 -21.72 -1.38
CA ILE A 74 -3.20 -21.21 -1.13
C ILE A 74 -3.04 -19.80 -1.69
N ILE A 75 -3.50 -19.55 -2.92
CA ILE A 75 -3.45 -18.19 -3.52
C ILE A 75 -4.26 -17.21 -2.67
N GLN A 76 -5.46 -17.57 -2.23
CA GLN A 76 -6.27 -16.68 -1.39
C GLN A 76 -5.57 -16.36 -0.07
N MET A 77 -4.95 -17.35 0.57
CA MET A 77 -4.17 -17.12 1.79
C MET A 77 -2.96 -16.22 1.53
N PHE A 78 -2.24 -16.44 0.43
CA PHE A 78 -1.11 -15.61 0.04
C PHE A 78 -1.52 -14.17 -0.29
N MET A 79 -2.64 -13.97 -0.99
CA MET A 79 -3.18 -12.63 -1.26
C MET A 79 -3.50 -11.88 0.04
N LYS A 80 -4.15 -12.55 1.01
CA LYS A 80 -4.43 -11.96 2.33
C LYS A 80 -3.15 -11.54 3.05
N MET A 81 -2.14 -12.41 3.06
CA MET A 81 -0.85 -12.11 3.68
C MET A 81 -0.15 -10.94 2.99
N MET A 82 -0.20 -10.88 1.65
CA MET A 82 0.36 -9.78 0.88
C MET A 82 -0.32 -8.45 1.20
N GLU A 83 -1.65 -8.44 1.31
CA GLU A 83 -2.42 -7.25 1.66
C GLU A 83 -2.11 -6.77 3.09
N GLU A 84 -2.02 -7.68 4.06
CA GLU A 84 -1.61 -7.35 5.43
C GLU A 84 -0.22 -6.73 5.47
N LYS A 85 0.74 -7.30 4.72
CA LYS A 85 2.12 -6.78 4.66
C LYS A 85 2.20 -5.45 3.93
N ALA A 86 1.45 -5.27 2.85
CA ALA A 86 1.36 -3.98 2.17
C ALA A 86 0.83 -2.88 3.11
N GLY A 87 -0.20 -3.19 3.92
CA GLY A 87 -0.71 -2.28 4.94
C GLY A 87 0.33 -1.91 6.00
N GLN A 88 1.09 -2.89 6.51
CA GLN A 88 2.18 -2.64 7.47
C GLN A 88 3.27 -1.74 6.88
N ILE A 89 3.66 -1.97 5.62
CA ILE A 89 4.68 -1.17 4.94
C ILE A 89 4.21 0.29 4.79
N GLU A 90 2.96 0.51 4.37
CA GLU A 90 2.46 1.87 4.18
C GLU A 90 2.36 2.62 5.52
N LEU A 91 1.96 1.94 6.61
CA LEU A 91 1.94 2.52 7.95
C LEU A 91 3.34 2.97 8.40
N GLU A 92 4.34 2.11 8.25
CA GLU A 92 5.71 2.44 8.65
C GLU A 92 6.33 3.53 7.75
N LYS A 93 6.00 3.53 6.46
CA LYS A 93 6.39 4.61 5.54
C LYS A 93 5.83 5.97 6.00
N LEU A 94 4.55 6.03 6.39
CA LEU A 94 3.94 7.26 6.90
C LEU A 94 4.62 7.72 8.19
N LYS A 95 4.91 6.81 9.13
CA LYS A 95 5.65 7.13 10.36
C LYS A 95 7.05 7.68 10.06
N ALA A 96 7.78 7.03 9.15
CA ALA A 96 9.12 7.45 8.76
C ALA A 96 9.12 8.85 8.12
N ILE A 97 8.16 9.14 7.24
CA ILE A 97 8.00 10.48 6.65
C ILE A 97 7.69 11.51 7.74
N GLY A 98 6.80 11.19 8.68
CA GLY A 98 6.47 12.08 9.80
C GLY A 98 7.68 12.41 10.67
N LEU A 99 8.47 11.40 11.03
CA LEU A 99 9.72 11.57 11.79
C LEU A 99 10.75 12.40 11.01
N ARG A 100 10.90 12.13 9.71
CA ARG A 100 11.81 12.90 8.84
C ARG A 100 11.41 14.37 8.77
N ASN A 101 10.13 14.66 8.51
CA ASN A 101 9.63 16.03 8.43
C ASN A 101 9.85 16.77 9.76
N ARG A 102 9.60 16.11 10.89
CA ARG A 102 9.85 16.67 12.22
C ARG A 102 11.32 16.99 12.44
N ALA A 103 12.22 16.07 12.12
CA ALA A 103 13.66 16.27 12.26
C ALA A 103 14.18 17.40 11.36
N GLU A 104 13.74 17.43 10.10
CA GLU A 104 14.10 18.46 9.13
C GLU A 104 13.65 19.86 9.60
N HIS A 105 12.42 19.98 10.11
CA HIS A 105 11.89 21.26 10.55
C HIS A 105 12.35 21.67 11.94
N GLU A 106 12.98 20.79 12.72
CA GLU A 106 13.36 21.08 14.10
C GLU A 106 14.40 22.21 14.17
N ALA A 107 15.44 22.17 13.31
CA ALA A 107 16.48 23.19 13.30
C ALA A 107 15.91 24.57 12.96
N ASP A 108 15.02 24.65 11.97
CA ASP A 108 14.38 25.89 11.57
C ASP A 108 13.38 26.41 12.61
N GLN A 109 12.64 25.51 13.25
CA GLN A 109 11.78 25.88 14.38
C GLN A 109 12.60 26.44 15.55
N ARG A 110 13.75 25.82 15.87
CA ARG A 110 14.67 26.34 16.90
C ARG A 110 15.18 27.73 16.54
N LYS A 111 15.64 27.93 15.30
CA LYS A 111 16.09 29.25 14.81
C LYS A 111 14.99 30.30 14.89
N LYS A 112 13.77 29.98 14.44
CA LYS A 112 12.61 30.88 14.52
C LYS A 112 12.28 31.27 15.96
N LYS A 113 12.24 30.30 16.88
CA LYS A 113 12.02 30.56 18.31
C LYS A 113 13.12 31.43 18.90
N TYR A 114 14.38 31.17 18.57
CA TYR A 114 15.50 31.99 19.03
C TYR A 114 15.39 33.43 18.55
N ALA A 115 15.09 33.65 17.27
CA ALA A 115 14.90 34.99 16.70
C ALA A 115 13.72 35.73 17.35
N GLN A 116 12.59 35.03 17.58
CA GLN A 116 11.43 35.59 18.28
C GLN A 116 11.78 36.01 19.71
N LEU A 117 12.50 35.16 20.46
CA LEU A 117 12.92 35.49 21.82
C LEU A 117 13.90 36.66 21.85
N GLN A 118 14.85 36.73 20.91
CA GLN A 118 15.77 37.87 20.82
C GLN A 118 15.04 39.18 20.53
N ALA A 119 14.06 39.16 19.61
CA ALA A 119 13.25 40.34 19.33
C ALA A 119 12.51 40.82 20.58
N LEU A 120 11.92 39.90 21.34
CA LEU A 120 11.24 40.22 22.61
C LEU A 120 12.20 40.77 23.67
N ILE A 121 13.40 40.18 23.82
CA ILE A 121 14.42 40.69 24.75
C ILE A 121 14.79 42.12 24.39
N LYS A 122 14.99 42.40 23.09
CA LYS A 122 15.33 43.74 22.62
C LYS A 122 14.22 44.74 22.91
N GLU A 123 12.96 44.40 22.63
CA GLU A 123 11.80 45.23 22.93
C GLU A 123 11.74 45.58 24.43
N ARG A 124 11.92 44.59 25.31
CA ARG A 124 11.92 44.83 26.77
C ARG A 124 13.11 45.65 27.23
N GLN A 125 14.27 45.50 26.62
CA GLN A 125 15.44 46.32 26.94
C GLN A 125 15.22 47.78 26.56
N GLU A 126 14.67 48.05 25.37
CA GLU A 126 14.33 49.40 24.92
C GLU A 126 13.28 50.06 25.84
N GLU A 127 12.28 49.29 26.27
CA GLU A 127 11.29 49.76 27.24
C GLU A 127 11.92 50.10 28.60
N LEU A 128 12.82 49.25 29.08
CA LEU A 128 13.56 49.47 30.32
C LEU A 128 14.40 50.74 30.23
N ASP A 129 15.20 50.89 29.18
CA ASP A 129 16.07 52.06 28.98
C ASP A 129 15.25 53.36 28.95
N ARG A 130 14.07 53.35 28.29
CA ARG A 130 13.13 54.48 28.30
C ARG A 130 12.63 54.80 29.71
N LEU A 131 12.22 53.79 30.48
CA LEU A 131 11.72 53.99 31.84
C LEU A 131 12.81 54.48 32.79
N THR A 132 14.03 53.98 32.64
CA THR A 132 15.20 54.45 33.41
C THR A 132 15.48 55.92 33.14
N LEU A 133 15.52 56.34 31.87
CA LEU A 133 15.69 57.75 31.51
C LEU A 133 14.58 58.64 32.10
N GLN A 134 13.34 58.15 32.09
CA GLN A 134 12.21 58.88 32.68
C GLN A 134 12.36 59.01 34.20
N ALA A 135 12.75 57.94 34.89
CA ALA A 135 12.98 57.94 36.33
C ALA A 135 14.09 58.90 36.73
N ASP A 136 15.23 58.88 36.02
CA ASP A 136 16.36 59.78 36.25
C ASP A 136 15.96 61.26 36.05
N SER A 137 15.15 61.54 35.02
CA SER A 137 14.63 62.88 34.77
C SER A 137 13.72 63.36 35.91
N LEU A 138 12.83 62.51 36.40
CA LEU A 138 11.93 62.85 37.51
C LEU A 138 12.70 63.03 38.81
N GLN A 139 13.73 62.21 39.06
CA GLN A 139 14.58 62.33 40.23
C GLN A 139 15.33 63.67 40.26
N LYS A 140 15.82 64.15 39.10
CA LYS A 140 16.44 65.47 39.00
C LYS A 140 15.46 66.59 39.35
N VAL A 141 14.27 66.56 38.76
CA VAL A 141 13.21 67.55 39.06
C VAL A 141 12.83 67.51 40.54
N GLN A 142 12.69 66.32 41.13
CA GLN A 142 12.42 66.17 42.56
C GLN A 142 13.54 66.79 43.41
N GLN A 143 14.80 66.56 43.06
CA GLN A 143 15.95 67.09 43.80
C GLN A 143 16.03 68.63 43.70
N GLU A 144 15.72 69.20 42.54
CA GLU A 144 15.59 70.65 42.34
C GLU A 144 14.47 71.23 43.20
N GLN A 145 13.30 70.58 43.25
CA GLN A 145 12.18 71.00 44.07
C GLN A 145 12.50 70.95 45.57
N VAL A 146 13.15 69.87 46.04
CA VAL A 146 13.60 69.77 47.45
C VAL A 146 14.57 70.88 47.78
N SER A 147 15.57 71.13 46.93
CA SER A 147 16.55 72.20 47.13
C SER A 147 15.89 73.59 47.18
N LEU A 148 14.87 73.81 46.36
CA LEU A 148 14.09 75.05 46.37
C LEU A 148 13.30 75.20 47.68
N ILE A 149 12.66 74.15 48.16
CA ILE A 149 11.93 74.15 49.44
C ILE A 149 12.89 74.45 50.60
N ASP A 150 14.06 73.81 50.64
CA ASP A 150 15.06 74.05 51.68
C ASP A 150 15.52 75.51 51.69
N SER A 151 15.72 76.12 50.51
CA SER A 151 16.09 77.53 50.38
C SER A 151 14.99 78.50 50.85
N MET A 152 13.72 78.07 50.79
CA MET A 152 12.55 78.84 51.24
C MET A 152 12.27 78.64 52.73
N SER A 153 12.58 77.46 53.28
CA SER A 153 12.42 77.14 54.70
C SER A 153 13.58 77.63 55.57
N SER A 154 14.74 77.91 54.97
CA SER A 154 15.94 78.40 55.66
C SER A 154 15.98 79.94 55.83
N LYS A 155 14.90 80.66 55.52
CA LYS A 155 14.72 82.09 55.79
C LYS A 155 13.57 82.31 56.78
#